data_AF-A0A974VN76-F1
#
_entry.id   AF-A0A974VN76-F1
#
_cell.length_a   1.000
_cell.length_b   1.000
_cell.length_c   1.000
_cell.angle_alpha   90.00
_cell.angle_beta   90.00
_cell.angle_gamma   90.00
#
_symmetry.space_group_name_H-M   'P 1'
#
loop_
_entity.id
_entity.type
_entity.pdbx_description
1 polymer ?
#
loop_
_entity_poly.entity_id
_entity_poly.type
_entity_poly.pdbx_seq_one_letter_code
_entity_poly.pdbx_strand_id
1 'polypeptide(L)'
;MNSAERTDVFTFAVDPEIRELTKTRMALPGIFDGEIAALWDFSIEKDSRKGKPRIKLEINKTTYSSWLADHNRQYFRNKGLENSSDEKTGNNARQLAFAVIVEIADNKLVFKKRSKNTDINQLQFMPSANGNMQFRSSYGIDADVDVNGIPNPYMTMSRELSEELGLDIQIYDLAVIGLGQIRCENKYGTNLLVGLHKSAKTFEEIVECTKNIHPS
;
A
#
# COMPACT_ATOMS: atom_id res chain seq x y z
N MET A 1 -21.96 21.56 18.74
CA MET A 1 -22.67 20.34 18.31
C MET A 1 -21.59 19.26 18.22
N ASN A 2 -21.57 18.33 19.18
CA ASN A 2 -20.53 17.30 19.28
C ASN A 2 -20.69 16.32 18.11
N SER A 3 -19.77 16.36 17.14
CA SER A 3 -19.56 15.25 16.23
C SER A 3 -18.91 14.13 17.03
N ALA A 4 -19.72 13.22 17.56
CA ALA A 4 -19.21 11.95 18.03
C ALA A 4 -18.37 11.35 16.90
N GLU A 5 -17.07 11.17 17.14
CA GLU A 5 -16.21 10.37 16.29
C GLU A 5 -16.87 9.00 16.16
N ARG A 6 -17.49 8.73 15.01
CA ARG A 6 -17.85 7.38 14.63
C ARG A 6 -16.55 6.66 14.33
N THR A 7 -15.89 6.18 15.36
CA THR A 7 -14.95 5.07 15.24
C THR A 7 -15.82 3.85 15.04
N ASP A 8 -16.33 3.66 13.82
CA ASP A 8 -17.01 2.43 13.46
C ASP A 8 -15.94 1.33 13.53
N VAL A 9 -15.86 0.67 14.70
CA VAL A 9 -14.97 -0.46 14.93
C VAL A 9 -15.54 -1.65 14.19
N PHE A 10 -14.92 -2.01 13.07
CA PHE A 10 -15.28 -3.19 12.31
C PHE A 10 -14.55 -4.41 12.88
N THR A 11 -15.31 -5.37 13.39
CA THR A 11 -14.80 -6.70 13.73
C THR A 11 -15.35 -7.72 12.74
N PHE A 12 -14.50 -8.59 12.22
CA PHE A 12 -14.93 -9.77 11.46
C PHE A 12 -14.46 -11.02 12.19
N ALA A 13 -15.29 -12.08 12.13
CA ALA A 13 -14.90 -13.37 12.69
C ALA A 13 -13.72 -13.94 11.90
N VAL A 14 -12.72 -14.45 12.62
CA VAL A 14 -11.54 -15.10 12.05
C VAL A 14 -11.56 -16.54 12.51
N ASP A 15 -11.53 -17.48 11.57
CA ASP A 15 -11.50 -18.91 11.89
C ASP A 15 -10.28 -19.26 12.75
N PRO A 16 -10.38 -20.25 13.66
CA PRO A 16 -9.28 -20.61 14.57
C PRO A 16 -7.95 -20.89 13.85
N GLU A 17 -7.99 -21.56 12.69
CA GLU A 17 -6.80 -21.89 11.90
C GLU A 17 -6.11 -20.65 11.33
N ILE A 18 -6.90 -19.71 10.80
CA ILE A 18 -6.39 -18.42 10.29
C ILE A 18 -5.81 -17.61 11.46
N ARG A 19 -6.47 -17.62 12.62
CA ARG A 19 -6.00 -16.94 13.82
C ARG A 19 -4.64 -17.48 14.27
N GLU A 20 -4.47 -18.79 14.32
CA GLU A 20 -3.19 -19.39 14.72
C GLU A 20 -2.08 -19.09 13.71
N LEU A 21 -2.35 -19.16 12.41
CA LEU A 21 -1.36 -18.76 11.39
C LEU A 21 -0.96 -17.28 11.49
N THR A 22 -1.94 -16.39 11.66
CA THR A 22 -1.67 -14.96 11.87
C THR A 22 -0.81 -14.79 13.12
N LYS A 23 -1.12 -15.45 14.25
CA LYS A 23 -0.26 -15.40 15.45
C LYS A 23 1.15 -15.90 15.20
N THR A 24 1.31 -17.07 14.58
CA THR A 24 2.63 -17.64 14.26
C THR A 24 3.45 -16.69 13.41
N ARG A 25 2.82 -16.06 12.42
CA ARG A 25 3.47 -15.10 11.53
C ARG A 25 3.85 -13.82 12.25
N MET A 26 2.96 -13.28 13.09
CA MET A 26 3.21 -12.09 13.91
C MET A 26 4.27 -12.31 14.99
N ALA A 27 4.56 -13.56 15.37
CA ALA A 27 5.62 -13.90 16.32
C ALA A 27 7.01 -13.96 15.68
N LEU A 28 7.14 -13.87 14.35
CA LEU A 28 8.43 -13.87 13.67
C LEU A 28 9.22 -12.58 14.01
N PRO A 29 10.53 -12.66 14.26
CA PRO A 29 11.36 -11.48 14.51
C PRO A 29 11.26 -10.47 13.37
N GLY A 30 11.13 -9.18 13.73
CA GLY A 30 11.05 -8.08 12.77
C GLY A 30 9.67 -7.86 12.14
N ILE A 31 8.67 -8.68 12.47
CA ILE A 31 7.27 -8.42 12.11
C ILE A 31 6.63 -7.55 13.18
N PHE A 32 5.99 -6.46 12.76
CA PHE A 32 5.30 -5.52 13.66
C PHE A 32 3.86 -5.32 13.20
N ASP A 33 2.94 -5.17 14.16
CA ASP A 33 1.53 -4.90 13.88
C ASP A 33 1.29 -3.40 13.71
N GLY A 34 1.71 -2.86 12.56
CA GLY A 34 1.56 -1.45 12.23
C GLY A 34 0.13 -1.07 11.86
N GLU A 35 -0.24 0.19 12.15
CA GLU A 35 -1.41 0.84 11.56
C GLU A 35 -1.15 1.08 10.07
N ILE A 36 -2.01 0.56 9.19
CA ILE A 36 -1.95 0.73 7.74
C ILE A 36 -3.26 1.31 7.21
N ALA A 37 -3.24 1.84 5.98
CA ALA A 37 -4.39 2.53 5.42
C ALA A 37 -5.48 1.54 4.98
N ALA A 38 -6.73 1.89 5.24
CA ALA A 38 -7.91 1.21 4.76
C ALA A 38 -8.76 2.18 3.93
N LEU A 39 -9.07 1.82 2.69
CA LEU A 39 -9.95 2.61 1.82
C LEU A 39 -11.41 2.25 2.11
N TRP A 40 -12.19 3.22 2.59
CA TRP A 40 -13.60 3.02 2.89
C TRP A 40 -14.51 3.38 1.74
N ASP A 41 -14.21 4.52 1.11
CA ASP A 41 -14.93 4.99 -0.06
C ASP A 41 -14.00 5.88 -0.89
N PHE A 42 -14.39 6.10 -2.15
CA PHE A 42 -13.76 7.09 -3.00
C PHE A 42 -14.80 7.74 -3.92
N SER A 43 -14.60 9.02 -4.20
CA SER A 43 -15.38 9.75 -5.21
C SER A 43 -14.45 10.45 -6.18
N ILE A 44 -14.91 10.59 -7.42
CA ILE A 44 -14.26 11.46 -8.41
C ILE A 44 -15.07 12.75 -8.46
N GLU A 45 -14.43 13.83 -8.08
CA GLU A 45 -15.03 15.16 -8.05
C GLU A 45 -14.37 16.06 -9.10
N LYS A 46 -15.10 17.05 -9.60
CA LYS A 46 -14.50 18.12 -10.42
C LYS A 46 -14.16 19.29 -9.52
N ASP A 47 -12.91 19.73 -9.59
CA ASP A 47 -12.49 20.97 -8.94
C ASP A 47 -13.32 22.14 -9.49
N SER A 48 -14.09 22.79 -8.63
CA SER A 48 -14.94 23.93 -9.00
C SER A 48 -14.15 25.13 -9.50
N ARG A 49 -12.84 25.23 -9.22
CA ARG A 49 -11.98 26.34 -9.65
C ARG A 49 -11.25 26.06 -10.96
N LYS A 50 -10.80 24.83 -11.19
CA LYS A 50 -9.93 24.48 -12.33
C LYS A 50 -10.53 23.46 -13.29
N GLY A 51 -11.71 22.91 -13.00
CA GLY A 51 -12.38 21.88 -13.80
C GLY A 51 -11.65 20.54 -13.87
N LYS A 52 -10.51 20.39 -13.17
CA LYS A 52 -9.70 19.17 -13.18
C LYS A 52 -10.37 18.09 -12.31
N PRO A 53 -10.38 16.82 -12.75
CA PRO A 53 -10.82 15.72 -11.91
C PRO A 53 -9.90 15.58 -10.70
N ARG A 54 -10.49 15.31 -9.54
CA ARG A 54 -9.81 15.00 -8.28
C ARG A 54 -10.41 13.71 -7.74
N ILE A 55 -9.57 12.90 -7.12
CA ILE A 55 -10.03 11.75 -6.33
C ILE A 55 -10.11 12.18 -4.88
N LYS A 56 -11.28 12.02 -4.27
CA LYS A 56 -11.45 12.11 -2.83
C LYS A 56 -11.38 10.68 -2.28
N LEU A 57 -10.56 10.48 -1.26
CA LEU A 57 -10.39 9.20 -0.60
C LEU A 57 -10.90 9.30 0.82
N GLU A 58 -11.76 8.37 1.22
CA GLU A 58 -12.15 8.18 2.62
C GLU A 58 -11.23 7.11 3.20
N ILE A 59 -10.18 7.55 3.88
CA ILE A 59 -9.13 6.70 4.44
C ILE A 59 -9.36 6.55 5.93
N ASN A 60 -9.39 5.29 6.40
CA ASN A 60 -9.36 4.94 7.81
C ASN A 60 -8.11 4.09 8.10
N LYS A 61 -7.96 3.66 9.35
CA LYS A 61 -6.90 2.77 9.80
C LYS A 61 -7.37 1.33 9.84
N THR A 62 -6.47 0.42 9.49
CA THR A 62 -6.54 -1.02 9.80
C THR A 62 -5.17 -1.45 10.32
N THR A 63 -5.01 -2.73 10.67
CA THR A 63 -3.72 -3.26 11.15
C THR A 63 -3.13 -4.26 10.17
N TYR A 64 -1.81 -4.42 10.20
CA TYR A 64 -1.12 -5.44 9.42
C TYR A 64 -1.67 -6.85 9.72
N SER A 65 -1.93 -7.17 10.98
CA SER A 65 -2.53 -8.45 11.40
C SER A 65 -3.94 -8.65 10.86
N SER A 66 -4.76 -7.60 10.79
CA SER A 66 -6.11 -7.66 10.22
C SER A 66 -6.06 -7.93 8.71
N TRP A 67 -5.18 -7.23 7.99
CA TRP A 67 -4.93 -7.51 6.58
C TRP A 67 -4.41 -8.93 6.37
N LEU A 68 -3.45 -9.38 7.17
CA LEU A 68 -2.85 -10.70 7.05
C LEU A 68 -3.89 -11.81 7.29
N ALA A 69 -4.78 -11.64 8.28
CA ALA A 69 -5.87 -12.58 8.52
C ALA A 69 -6.84 -12.67 7.34
N ASP A 70 -7.25 -11.53 6.78
CA ASP A 70 -8.14 -11.47 5.60
C ASP A 70 -7.45 -12.07 4.35
N HIS A 71 -6.14 -11.85 4.21
CA HIS A 71 -5.33 -12.43 3.14
C HIS A 71 -5.20 -13.95 3.26
N ASN A 72 -4.94 -14.46 4.48
CA ASN A 72 -4.82 -15.89 4.75
C ASN A 72 -6.15 -16.61 4.53
N ARG A 73 -7.29 -16.00 4.89
CA ARG A 73 -8.63 -16.55 4.63
C ARG A 73 -8.80 -16.97 3.17
N GLN A 74 -8.40 -16.09 2.25
CA GLN A 74 -8.46 -16.39 0.82
C GLN A 74 -7.57 -17.60 0.42
N TYR A 75 -6.37 -17.72 0.99
CA TYR A 75 -5.51 -18.88 0.76
C TYR A 75 -6.22 -20.20 1.12
N PHE A 76 -6.93 -20.25 2.25
CA PHE A 76 -7.71 -21.42 2.67
C PHE A 76 -8.90 -21.69 1.74
N ARG A 77 -9.65 -20.65 1.36
CA ARG A 77 -10.75 -20.78 0.39
C ARG A 77 -10.27 -21.38 -0.94
N ASN A 78 -9.16 -20.90 -1.48
CA ASN A 78 -8.58 -21.41 -2.73
C ASN A 78 -8.13 -22.87 -2.63
N LYS A 79 -7.81 -23.34 -1.42
CA LYS A 79 -7.49 -24.74 -1.14
C LYS A 79 -8.72 -25.60 -0.86
N GLY A 80 -9.93 -25.03 -0.89
CA GLY A 80 -11.17 -25.71 -0.54
C GLY A 80 -11.26 -26.09 0.94
N LEU A 81 -10.45 -25.44 1.79
CA LEU A 81 -10.36 -25.71 3.23
C LEU A 81 -11.27 -24.79 4.05
N GLU A 82 -11.89 -23.80 3.41
CA GLU A 82 -12.85 -22.91 4.03
C GLU A 82 -14.26 -23.21 3.48
N ASN A 83 -15.19 -23.53 4.39
CA ASN A 83 -16.60 -23.82 4.06
C ASN A 83 -17.49 -22.56 4.07
N SER A 84 -16.91 -21.36 4.22
CA SER A 84 -17.69 -20.14 4.32
C SER A 84 -18.20 -19.69 2.95
N SER A 85 -19.50 -19.43 2.85
CA SER A 85 -20.17 -18.93 1.65
C SER A 85 -19.97 -17.43 1.41
N ASP A 86 -19.14 -16.76 2.21
CA ASP A 86 -18.89 -15.33 2.08
C ASP A 86 -18.04 -15.06 0.84
N GLU A 87 -18.70 -14.59 -0.23
CA GLU A 87 -18.06 -14.28 -1.51
C GLU A 87 -17.01 -13.14 -1.43
N LYS A 88 -16.93 -12.42 -0.30
CA LYS A 88 -16.17 -11.16 -0.12
C LYS A 88 -14.85 -11.31 0.66
N THR A 89 -14.16 -12.44 0.54
CA THR A 89 -12.83 -12.63 1.14
C THR A 89 -11.80 -11.65 0.53
N GLY A 90 -10.99 -10.97 1.36
CA GLY A 90 -9.94 -10.02 0.94
C GLY A 90 -10.34 -8.54 0.94
N ASN A 91 -11.62 -8.21 1.13
CA ASN A 91 -12.13 -6.84 1.23
C ASN A 91 -12.49 -6.42 2.66
N ASN A 92 -12.28 -7.27 3.66
CA ASN A 92 -12.66 -6.96 5.04
C ASN A 92 -11.65 -5.99 5.67
N ALA A 93 -10.36 -6.21 5.42
CA ALA A 93 -9.32 -5.31 5.88
C ALA A 93 -9.26 -4.00 5.06
N ARG A 94 -9.82 -4.01 3.84
CA ARG A 94 -9.90 -2.85 2.93
C ARG A 94 -8.57 -2.16 2.66
N GLN A 95 -7.46 -2.88 2.78
CA GLN A 95 -6.12 -2.30 2.69
C GLN A 95 -5.98 -1.40 1.46
N LEU A 96 -5.49 -0.19 1.68
CA LEU A 96 -5.02 0.73 0.64
C LEU A 96 -3.50 0.69 0.60
N ALA A 97 -2.96 0.05 -0.44
CA ALA A 97 -1.55 0.07 -0.75
C ALA A 97 -1.25 1.15 -1.80
N PHE A 98 0.02 1.54 -1.88
CA PHE A 98 0.49 2.57 -2.79
C PHE A 98 1.52 1.96 -3.74
N ALA A 99 1.41 2.28 -5.02
CA ALA A 99 2.37 1.91 -6.04
C ALA A 99 2.76 3.15 -6.82
N VAL A 100 4.06 3.32 -7.07
CA VAL A 100 4.58 4.40 -7.91
C VAL A 100 5.34 3.81 -9.07
N ILE A 101 5.03 4.28 -10.27
CA ILE A 101 5.78 3.99 -11.49
C ILE A 101 6.62 5.23 -11.82
N VAL A 102 7.91 5.03 -12.09
CA VAL A 102 8.82 6.06 -12.57
C VAL A 102 8.94 5.93 -14.08
N GLU A 103 8.64 7.01 -14.78
CA GLU A 103 8.95 7.22 -16.20
C GLU A 103 10.22 8.04 -16.30
N ILE A 104 11.26 7.52 -16.97
CA ILE A 104 12.55 8.18 -17.12
C ILE A 104 12.64 9.00 -18.41
N ALA A 105 13.71 9.78 -18.58
CA ALA A 105 13.86 10.78 -19.64
C ALA A 105 13.69 10.26 -21.08
N ASP A 106 13.92 8.97 -21.32
CA ASP A 106 13.75 8.31 -22.62
C ASP A 106 12.37 7.63 -22.80
N ASN A 107 11.39 7.99 -21.97
CA ASN A 107 10.03 7.48 -21.94
C ASN A 107 9.92 5.97 -21.61
N LYS A 108 10.92 5.42 -20.91
CA LYS A 108 10.84 4.05 -20.37
C LYS A 108 10.26 4.06 -18.96
N LEU A 109 9.61 2.95 -18.61
CA LEU A 109 9.09 2.72 -17.27
C LEU A 109 10.05 1.85 -16.47
N VAL A 110 10.31 2.22 -15.22
CA VAL A 110 11.18 1.48 -14.32
C VAL A 110 10.34 0.48 -13.52
N PHE A 111 10.75 -0.78 -13.51
CA PHE A 111 10.16 -1.82 -12.66
C PHE A 111 11.26 -2.48 -11.85
N LYS A 112 10.98 -2.77 -10.58
CA LYS A 112 11.91 -3.51 -9.73
C LYS A 112 11.56 -4.99 -9.73
N LYS A 113 12.56 -5.84 -9.54
CA LYS A 113 12.36 -7.28 -9.33
C LYS A 113 12.50 -7.59 -7.85
N ARG A 114 11.50 -8.25 -7.26
CA ARG A 114 11.56 -8.64 -5.84
C ARG A 114 12.61 -9.72 -5.61
N SER A 115 13.26 -9.65 -4.45
CA SER A 115 14.19 -10.67 -3.99
C SER A 115 13.50 -12.01 -3.76
N LYS A 116 14.24 -13.11 -3.96
CA LYS A 116 13.83 -14.47 -3.59
C LYS A 116 13.57 -14.64 -2.08
N ASN A 117 14.14 -13.76 -1.25
CA ASN A 117 14.01 -13.83 0.20
C ASN A 117 12.74 -13.11 0.73
N THR A 118 11.93 -12.52 -0.16
CA THR A 118 10.67 -11.89 0.26
C THR A 118 9.58 -12.94 0.49
N ASP A 119 8.69 -12.72 1.45
CA ASP A 119 7.65 -13.72 1.74
C ASP A 119 6.55 -13.79 0.68
N ILE A 120 6.36 -12.70 -0.06
CA ILE A 120 5.26 -12.53 -1.01
C ILE A 120 5.82 -12.06 -2.35
N ASN A 121 5.34 -12.67 -3.44
CA ASN A 121 5.67 -12.32 -4.83
C ASN A 121 7.18 -12.42 -5.16
N GLN A 122 7.85 -13.47 -4.68
CA GLN A 122 9.26 -13.72 -4.95
C GLN A 122 9.57 -13.66 -6.45
N LEU A 123 10.66 -12.99 -6.82
CA LEU A 123 11.18 -12.89 -8.19
C LEU A 123 10.24 -12.22 -9.21
N GLN A 124 9.07 -11.71 -8.78
CA GLN A 124 8.15 -11.00 -9.66
C GLN A 124 8.59 -9.54 -9.87
N PHE A 125 8.25 -9.01 -11.04
CA PHE A 125 8.35 -7.58 -11.32
C PHE A 125 7.25 -6.81 -10.60
N MET A 126 7.61 -5.68 -10.03
CA MET A 126 6.75 -4.79 -9.26
C MET A 126 6.92 -3.34 -9.77
N PRO A 127 5.97 -2.44 -9.44
CA PRO A 127 6.16 -1.01 -9.63
C PRO A 127 7.50 -0.53 -9.05
N SER A 128 8.00 0.60 -9.54
CA SER A 128 9.32 1.14 -9.17
C SER A 128 9.46 1.29 -7.65
N ALA A 129 8.40 1.73 -6.99
CA ALA A 129 8.26 1.70 -5.54
C ALA A 129 6.84 1.27 -5.16
N ASN A 130 6.69 0.59 -4.01
CA ASN A 130 5.38 0.18 -3.52
C ASN A 130 5.44 -0.11 -2.02
N GLY A 131 4.41 0.33 -1.30
CA GLY A 131 4.33 0.10 0.14
C GLY A 131 3.02 0.55 0.76
N ASN A 132 3.05 0.75 2.07
CA ASN A 132 1.90 1.11 2.88
C ASN A 132 2.11 2.47 3.54
N MET A 133 1.00 3.15 3.80
CA MET A 133 1.01 4.40 4.56
C MET A 133 1.34 4.15 6.03
N GLN A 134 2.20 5.01 6.59
CA GLN A 134 2.54 5.06 8.00
C GLN A 134 1.75 6.16 8.70
N PHE A 135 0.88 5.81 9.65
CA PHE A 135 0.11 6.82 10.41
C PHE A 135 0.87 7.41 11.60
N ARG A 136 1.98 6.79 11.99
CA ARG A 136 2.81 7.19 13.13
C ARG A 136 4.27 7.00 12.77
N SER A 137 5.12 7.89 13.25
CA SER A 137 6.56 7.71 13.09
C SER A 137 7.01 6.47 13.85
N SER A 138 7.86 5.66 13.23
CA SER A 138 8.43 4.45 13.85
C SER A 138 9.79 4.14 13.24
N TYR A 139 10.75 3.69 14.06
CA TYR A 139 12.07 3.25 13.58
C TYR A 139 12.80 4.25 12.66
N GLY A 140 12.67 5.55 12.91
CA GLY A 140 13.29 6.59 12.07
C GLY A 140 12.55 6.90 10.76
N ILE A 141 11.39 6.28 10.55
CA ILE A 141 10.46 6.59 9.46
C ILE A 141 9.43 7.57 9.97
N ASP A 142 9.20 8.67 9.25
CA ASP A 142 8.20 9.67 9.56
C ASP A 142 6.78 9.21 9.19
N ALA A 143 5.78 9.80 9.87
CA ALA A 143 4.38 9.58 9.52
C ALA A 143 4.02 10.24 8.19
N ASP A 144 3.23 9.55 7.37
CA ASP A 144 2.73 10.00 6.08
C ASP A 144 1.43 10.84 6.23
N VAL A 145 1.44 11.76 7.18
CA VAL A 145 0.31 12.65 7.48
C VAL A 145 0.74 14.11 7.37
N ASP A 146 -0.19 14.98 7.01
CA ASP A 146 0.06 16.41 6.95
C ASP A 146 0.18 17.04 8.35
N VAL A 147 0.39 18.36 8.40
CA VAL A 147 0.51 19.13 9.64
C VAL A 147 -0.71 19.05 10.57
N ASN A 148 -1.86 18.62 10.05
CA ASN A 148 -3.10 18.42 10.81
C ASN A 148 -3.36 16.95 11.14
N GLY A 149 -2.43 16.05 10.82
CA GLY A 149 -2.60 14.61 10.99
C GLY A 149 -3.49 13.96 9.92
N ILE A 150 -3.77 14.65 8.82
CA ILE A 150 -4.58 14.11 7.72
C ILE A 150 -3.70 13.22 6.84
N PRO A 151 -4.12 11.97 6.54
CA PRO A 151 -3.42 11.07 5.63
C PRO A 151 -3.05 11.72 4.29
N ASN A 152 -1.77 11.66 3.92
CA ASN A 152 -1.28 12.21 2.66
C ASN A 152 -0.65 11.14 1.77
N PRO A 153 -1.40 10.62 0.77
CA PRO A 153 -0.89 9.65 -0.20
C PRO A 153 0.42 10.02 -0.88
N TYR A 154 0.64 11.32 -1.14
CA TYR A 154 1.85 11.78 -1.82
C TYR A 154 3.08 11.65 -0.94
N MET A 155 2.94 11.80 0.38
CA MET A 155 4.06 11.59 1.32
C MET A 155 4.45 10.12 1.34
N THR A 156 3.48 9.20 1.42
CA THR A 156 3.75 7.76 1.29
C THR A 156 4.47 7.45 -0.02
N MET A 157 3.97 7.94 -1.15
CA MET A 157 4.59 7.68 -2.46
C MET A 157 6.01 8.24 -2.59
N SER A 158 6.25 9.45 -2.09
CA SER A 158 7.57 10.09 -2.09
C SER A 158 8.55 9.31 -1.21
N ARG A 159 8.15 8.95 0.01
CA ARG A 159 8.95 8.14 0.93
C ARG A 159 9.34 6.80 0.32
N GLU A 160 8.38 6.07 -0.23
CA GLU A 160 8.62 4.75 -0.84
C GLU A 160 9.60 4.85 -2.02
N LEU A 161 9.54 5.92 -2.83
CA LEU A 161 10.53 6.14 -3.90
C LEU A 161 11.92 6.47 -3.35
N SER A 162 11.99 7.21 -2.24
CA SER A 162 13.25 7.52 -1.57
C SER A 162 13.89 6.25 -0.98
N GLU A 163 13.10 5.44 -0.27
CA GLU A 163 13.56 4.20 0.39
C GLU A 163 13.90 3.08 -0.60
N GLU A 164 13.26 3.02 -1.77
CA GLU A 164 13.46 1.95 -2.75
C GLU A 164 14.45 2.31 -3.85
N LEU A 165 14.49 3.58 -4.29
CA LEU A 165 15.29 4.02 -5.44
C LEU A 165 16.29 5.13 -5.11
N GLY A 166 16.29 5.67 -3.90
CA GLY A 166 17.20 6.74 -3.49
C GLY A 166 16.86 8.08 -4.14
N LEU A 167 15.62 8.27 -4.55
CA LEU A 167 15.17 9.49 -5.21
C LEU A 167 14.64 10.48 -4.18
N ASP A 168 15.23 11.68 -4.16
CA ASP A 168 14.69 12.83 -3.44
C ASP A 168 13.60 13.48 -4.30
N ILE A 169 12.34 13.15 -3.99
CA ILE A 169 11.18 13.56 -4.78
C ILE A 169 10.24 14.34 -3.88
N GLN A 170 9.82 15.51 -4.35
CA GLN A 170 8.85 16.32 -3.63
C GLN A 170 7.43 15.88 -4.00
N ILE A 171 6.48 16.06 -3.07
CA ILE A 171 5.09 15.57 -3.26
C ILE A 171 4.40 16.12 -4.51
N TYR A 172 4.83 17.28 -5.01
CA TYR A 172 4.28 17.93 -6.21
C TYR A 172 4.84 17.39 -7.53
N ASP A 173 5.88 16.56 -7.48
CA ASP A 173 6.46 15.88 -8.65
C ASP A 173 5.74 14.56 -8.97
N LEU A 174 4.67 14.27 -8.24
CA LEU A 174 3.88 13.05 -8.32
C LEU A 174 2.49 13.33 -8.87
N ALA A 175 2.01 12.43 -9.72
CA ALA A 175 0.63 12.44 -10.20
C ALA A 175 -0.06 11.13 -9.82
N VAL A 176 -1.27 11.21 -9.27
CA VAL A 176 -2.14 10.03 -9.13
C VAL A 176 -2.78 9.76 -10.48
N ILE A 177 -2.56 8.56 -11.03
CA ILE A 177 -3.06 8.16 -12.35
C ILE A 177 -4.22 7.19 -12.27
N GLY A 178 -4.45 6.55 -11.11
CA GLY A 178 -5.57 5.66 -10.95
C GLY A 178 -5.70 5.06 -9.55
N LEU A 179 -6.87 4.51 -9.32
CA LEU A 179 -7.19 3.65 -8.19
C LEU A 179 -7.71 2.33 -8.77
N GLY A 180 -7.12 1.22 -8.33
CA GLY A 180 -7.51 -0.11 -8.77
C GLY A 180 -7.64 -1.06 -7.58
N GLN A 181 -8.02 -2.29 -7.89
CA GLN A 181 -8.05 -3.37 -6.91
C GLN A 181 -7.30 -4.58 -7.47
N ILE A 182 -6.40 -5.14 -6.67
CA ILE A 182 -5.67 -6.35 -7.04
C ILE A 182 -6.62 -7.54 -6.90
N ARG A 183 -6.81 -8.25 -8.02
CA ARG A 183 -7.54 -9.51 -8.09
C ARG A 183 -6.71 -10.51 -8.88
N CYS A 184 -6.07 -11.43 -8.20
CA CYS A 184 -5.42 -12.59 -8.78
C CYS A 184 -5.74 -13.84 -7.96
N GLU A 185 -5.41 -15.02 -8.51
CA GLU A 185 -5.74 -16.31 -7.91
C GLU A 185 -5.40 -16.36 -6.42
N ASN A 186 -4.25 -15.80 -6.01
CA ASN A 186 -3.78 -15.83 -4.62
C ASN A 186 -3.89 -14.49 -3.86
N LYS A 187 -4.46 -13.44 -4.48
CA LYS A 187 -4.66 -12.14 -3.82
C LYS A 187 -5.95 -11.46 -4.28
N TYR A 188 -6.86 -11.21 -3.37
CA TYR A 188 -8.09 -10.47 -3.61
C TYR A 188 -8.15 -9.28 -2.67
N GLY A 189 -8.63 -8.15 -3.19
CA GLY A 189 -9.22 -7.08 -2.39
C GLY A 189 -8.27 -6.02 -1.83
N THR A 190 -6.96 -6.11 -2.05
CA THR A 190 -6.06 -4.97 -1.81
C THR A 190 -6.38 -3.86 -2.81
N ASN A 191 -6.83 -2.71 -2.29
CA ASN A 191 -6.98 -1.48 -3.05
C ASN A 191 -5.58 -0.90 -3.31
N LEU A 192 -5.35 -0.38 -4.51
CA LEU A 192 -4.06 0.12 -4.95
C LEU A 192 -4.22 1.52 -5.55
N LEU A 193 -3.67 2.52 -4.87
CA LEU A 193 -3.53 3.86 -5.43
C LEU A 193 -2.23 3.93 -6.24
N VAL A 194 -2.35 4.27 -7.53
CA VAL A 194 -1.23 4.26 -8.47
C VAL A 194 -0.80 5.69 -8.75
N GLY A 195 0.46 5.97 -8.43
CA GLY A 195 1.17 7.20 -8.75
C GLY A 195 2.11 7.04 -9.95
N LEU A 196 2.41 8.17 -10.58
CA LEU A 196 3.40 8.33 -11.62
C LEU A 196 4.36 9.45 -11.21
N HIS A 197 5.66 9.19 -11.33
CA HIS A 197 6.70 10.21 -11.27
C HIS A 197 7.41 10.27 -12.63
N LYS A 198 7.52 11.45 -13.22
CA LYS A 198 8.36 11.68 -14.41
C LYS A 198 9.72 12.17 -13.96
N SER A 199 10.74 11.35 -14.12
CA SER A 199 12.11 11.67 -13.76
C SER A 199 12.90 12.13 -14.98
N ALA A 200 13.72 13.18 -14.81
CA ALA A 200 14.69 13.60 -15.81
C ALA A 200 15.95 12.70 -15.84
N LYS A 201 16.06 11.73 -14.91
CA LYS A 201 17.21 10.84 -14.82
C LYS A 201 17.18 9.76 -15.91
N THR A 202 18.35 9.27 -16.31
CA THR A 202 18.49 8.06 -17.13
C THR A 202 18.36 6.80 -16.28
N PHE A 203 18.27 5.63 -16.93
CA PHE A 203 18.22 4.35 -16.24
C PHE A 203 19.47 4.12 -15.36
N GLU A 204 20.65 4.46 -15.87
CA GLU A 204 21.93 4.29 -15.18
C GLU A 204 22.00 5.14 -13.91
N GLU A 205 21.48 6.38 -13.96
CA GLU A 205 21.40 7.25 -12.79
C GLU A 205 20.41 6.73 -11.74
N ILE A 206 19.28 6.15 -12.14
CA ILE A 206 18.35 5.49 -11.21
C ILE A 206 19.02 4.30 -10.52
N VAL A 207 19.75 3.48 -11.29
CA VAL A 207 20.49 2.33 -10.75
C VAL A 207 21.54 2.80 -9.74
N GLU A 208 22.25 3.88 -10.03
CA GLU A 208 23.27 4.42 -9.12
C GLU A 208 22.66 4.98 -7.83
N CYS A 209 21.53 5.70 -7.92
CA CYS A 209 20.77 6.13 -6.75
C CYS A 209 20.37 4.92 -5.87
N THR A 210 19.93 3.83 -6.48
CA THR A 210 19.51 2.60 -5.78
C THR A 210 20.68 1.94 -5.04
N LYS A 211 21.88 1.91 -5.62
CA LYS A 211 23.06 1.31 -4.95
C LYS A 211 23.50 2.07 -3.71
N ASN A 212 23.33 3.39 -3.68
CA ASN A 212 23.74 4.22 -2.55
C ASN A 212 22.92 3.93 -1.28
N ILE A 213 21.68 3.47 -1.45
CA ILE A 213 20.78 3.11 -0.33
C ILE A 213 20.77 1.61 -0.04
N HIS A 214 21.02 0.77 -1.06
CA HIS A 214 21.10 -0.68 -0.95
C HIS A 214 22.48 -1.17 -1.43
N PRO A 215 23.56 -0.90 -0.69
CA PRO A 215 24.88 -1.39 -1.04
C PRO A 215 24.87 -2.92 -1.00
N SER A 216 25.19 -3.53 -2.13
CA SER A 216 25.26 -4.98 -2.34
C SER A 216 26.28 -5.68 -1.46
#